data_AF-A0A940CHP9-F1
#
_entry.id   AF-A0A940CHP9-F1
#
_cell.length_a   1.000
_cell.length_b   1.000
_cell.length_c   1.000
_cell.angle_alpha   90.00
_cell.angle_beta   90.00
_cell.angle_gamma   90.00
#
_symmetry.space_group_name_H-M   'P 1'
#
loop_
_entity.id
_entity.type
_entity.pdbx_description
1 polymer ?
#
loop_
_entity_poly.entity_id
_entity_poly.type
_entity_poly.pdbx_seq_one_letter_code
_entity_poly.pdbx_strand_id
1 'polypeptide(L)'
;MKFLKNLLLSFVFAGFMALGTTSANAACKVHLGDFDWDSANVHTAIASYILEKGYGCEVQATKGSTTPIMAALFDQQIDIITEVWRDNLVQLIEDNLAKGNIIELGVNTPSSTQGFYVDKPTADKYNLKSVDDMKKPEIAKLFADPEAPGKGRMTSCISGWTCYTINLVKHKVYGLDKYYTNFDPGSGGA
;
A
#
# COMPACT_ATOMS: atom_id res chain seq x y z
N MET A 1 17.21 -50.41 47.18
CA MET A 1 17.99 -49.69 46.14
C MET A 1 17.24 -49.50 44.82
N LYS A 2 16.50 -50.48 44.29
CA LYS A 2 15.70 -50.32 43.06
C LYS A 2 14.62 -49.22 43.15
N PHE A 3 13.95 -49.10 44.30
CA PHE A 3 12.89 -48.10 44.50
C PHE A 3 13.43 -46.66 44.47
N LEU A 4 14.57 -46.39 45.11
CA LEU A 4 15.25 -45.10 45.08
C LEU A 4 15.76 -44.74 43.66
N LYS A 5 16.28 -45.73 42.91
CA LYS A 5 16.70 -45.57 41.52
C LYS A 5 15.53 -45.19 40.60
N ASN A 6 14.39 -45.86 40.77
CA ASN A 6 13.18 -45.57 39.99
C ASN A 6 12.59 -44.20 40.36
N LEU A 7 12.66 -43.79 41.63
CA LEU A 7 12.22 -42.47 42.07
C LEU A 7 13.09 -41.34 41.47
N LEU A 8 14.42 -41.52 41.46
CA LEU A 8 15.37 -40.59 40.85
C LEU A 8 15.18 -40.48 39.33
N LEU A 9 14.93 -41.60 38.63
CA LEU A 9 14.63 -41.61 37.20
C LEU A 9 13.32 -40.86 36.87
N SER A 10 12.28 -41.01 37.70
CA SER A 10 11.02 -40.30 37.52
C SER A 10 11.13 -38.79 37.77
N PHE A 11 11.94 -38.37 38.74
CA PHE A 11 12.19 -36.94 39.00
C PHE A 11 13.02 -36.28 37.89
N VAL A 12 13.99 -37.00 37.30
CA VAL A 12 14.75 -36.50 36.13
C VAL A 12 13.85 -36.39 34.89
N PHE A 13 12.93 -37.34 34.68
CA PHE A 13 11.99 -37.31 33.56
C PHE A 13 10.94 -36.18 33.69
N ALA A 14 10.45 -35.92 34.91
CA ALA A 14 9.56 -34.80 35.19
C ALA A 14 10.27 -33.43 35.07
N GLY A 15 11.54 -33.35 35.48
CA GLY A 15 12.37 -32.15 35.30
C GLY A 15 12.65 -31.82 33.82
N PHE A 16 12.78 -32.83 32.97
CA PHE A 16 12.95 -32.64 31.52
C PHE A 16 11.68 -32.17 30.81
N MET A 17 10.49 -32.57 31.26
CA MET A 17 9.23 -32.04 30.72
C MET A 17 8.93 -30.60 31.15
N ALA A 18 9.40 -30.18 32.34
CA ALA A 18 9.24 -28.80 32.81
C ALA A 18 10.16 -27.79 32.09
N LEU A 19 11.20 -28.26 31.39
CA LEU A 19 12.08 -27.42 30.57
C LEU A 19 11.56 -27.24 29.12
N GLY A 20 10.47 -27.93 28.74
CA GLY A 20 9.90 -27.91 27.40
C GLY A 20 8.87 -26.79 27.13
N THR A 21 8.54 -25.98 28.13
CA THR A 21 7.66 -24.80 27.97
C THR A 21 8.43 -23.51 28.13
N THR A 22 9.61 -23.40 27.53
CA THR A 22 10.00 -22.11 26.99
C THR A 22 9.28 -22.01 25.64
N SER A 23 8.09 -21.41 25.65
CA SER A 23 7.59 -20.77 24.45
C SER A 23 8.71 -19.83 24.01
N ALA A 24 9.45 -20.24 22.99
CA ALA A 24 10.43 -19.42 22.33
C ALA A 24 9.67 -18.28 21.64
N ASN A 25 9.17 -17.33 22.43
CA ASN A 25 8.98 -15.97 21.99
C ASN A 25 10.39 -15.39 21.85
N ALA A 26 11.13 -15.88 20.84
CA ALA A 26 12.13 -15.03 20.20
C ALA A 26 11.37 -13.73 19.92
N ALA A 27 11.81 -12.62 20.54
CA ALA A 27 11.12 -11.35 20.50
C ALA A 27 10.65 -11.07 19.07
N CYS A 28 9.35 -11.30 18.81
CA CYS A 28 8.79 -11.21 17.47
C CYS A 28 8.86 -9.73 17.11
N LYS A 29 9.81 -9.33 16.27
CA LYS A 29 9.94 -7.97 15.78
C LYS A 29 9.44 -7.94 14.35
N VAL A 30 8.51 -7.04 14.05
CA VAL A 30 7.95 -6.89 12.71
C VAL A 30 8.00 -5.43 12.32
N HIS A 31 8.57 -5.15 11.16
CA HIS A 31 8.60 -3.83 10.55
C HIS A 31 7.61 -3.76 9.39
N LEU A 32 6.50 -3.07 9.59
CA LEU A 32 5.49 -2.82 8.58
C LEU A 32 5.82 -1.60 7.72
N GLY A 33 5.49 -1.68 6.44
CA GLY A 33 5.40 -0.53 5.55
C GLY A 33 3.98 0.00 5.51
N ASP A 34 3.86 1.31 5.62
CA ASP A 34 2.61 2.07 5.54
C ASP A 34 2.75 3.20 4.52
N PHE A 35 1.64 3.79 4.08
CA PHE A 35 1.65 4.80 3.04
C PHE A 35 0.96 6.10 3.42
N ASP A 36 1.15 7.13 2.60
CA ASP A 36 0.59 8.48 2.81
C ASP A 36 -0.91 8.61 2.51
N TRP A 37 -1.67 7.49 2.46
CA TRP A 37 -3.12 7.48 2.26
C TRP A 37 -3.85 6.67 3.33
N ASP A 38 -5.09 7.08 3.63
CA ASP A 38 -5.81 6.65 4.83
C ASP A 38 -6.15 5.16 4.85
N SER A 39 -6.51 4.56 3.71
CA SER A 39 -6.86 3.12 3.68
C SER A 39 -5.67 2.24 4.04
N ALA A 40 -4.45 2.57 3.58
CA ALA A 40 -3.24 1.87 3.98
C ALA A 40 -2.99 2.01 5.49
N ASN A 41 -3.23 3.20 6.05
CA ASN A 41 -3.04 3.43 7.49
C ASN A 41 -3.99 2.57 8.32
N VAL A 42 -5.24 2.41 7.87
CA VAL A 42 -6.21 1.53 8.53
C VAL A 42 -5.76 0.07 8.45
N HIS A 43 -5.35 -0.41 7.28
CA HIS A 43 -4.87 -1.79 7.12
C HIS A 43 -3.62 -2.07 7.96
N THR A 44 -2.66 -1.15 7.98
CA THR A 44 -1.45 -1.25 8.79
C THR A 44 -1.79 -1.26 10.28
N ALA A 45 -2.68 -0.36 10.74
CA ALA A 45 -3.09 -0.31 12.14
C ALA A 45 -3.78 -1.60 12.60
N ILE A 46 -4.63 -2.21 11.74
CA ILE A 46 -5.26 -3.50 12.03
C ILE A 46 -4.20 -4.60 12.14
N ALA A 47 -3.27 -4.68 11.19
CA ALA A 47 -2.20 -5.67 11.21
C ALA A 47 -1.30 -5.51 12.44
N SER A 48 -0.89 -4.28 12.77
CA SER A 48 -0.13 -3.97 13.99
C SER A 48 -0.88 -4.46 15.23
N TYR A 49 -2.17 -4.14 15.36
CA TYR A 49 -2.96 -4.55 16.51
C TYR A 49 -3.01 -6.08 16.66
N ILE A 50 -3.21 -6.81 15.57
CA ILE A 50 -3.23 -8.28 15.57
C ILE A 50 -1.86 -8.83 15.98
N LEU A 51 -0.77 -8.32 15.41
CA LEU A 51 0.59 -8.75 15.71
C LEU A 51 0.98 -8.47 17.17
N GLU A 52 0.69 -7.27 17.67
CA GLU A 52 0.98 -6.87 19.04
C GLU A 52 0.13 -7.62 20.06
N LYS A 53 -1.19 -7.67 19.87
CA LYS A 53 -2.13 -8.19 20.88
C LYS A 53 -2.43 -9.67 20.73
N GLY A 54 -2.39 -10.19 19.50
CA GLY A 54 -2.64 -11.60 19.21
C GLY A 54 -1.39 -12.47 19.28
N TYR A 55 -0.23 -11.93 18.87
CA TYR A 55 1.01 -12.70 18.77
C TYR A 55 2.13 -12.20 19.69
N GLY A 56 1.95 -11.07 20.39
CA GLY A 56 2.95 -10.54 21.32
C GLY A 56 4.19 -9.95 20.63
N CYS A 57 4.06 -9.54 19.38
CA CYS A 57 5.15 -8.94 18.61
C CYS A 57 5.39 -7.46 19.00
N GLU A 58 6.64 -7.03 18.94
CA GLU A 58 7.06 -5.63 18.86
C GLU A 58 6.91 -5.18 17.40
N VAL A 59 6.03 -4.23 17.14
CA VAL A 59 5.73 -3.75 15.80
C VAL A 59 6.27 -2.34 15.63
N GLN A 60 7.02 -2.14 14.54
CA GLN A 60 7.35 -0.82 14.02
C GLN A 60 6.61 -0.63 12.70
N ALA A 61 6.16 0.59 12.40
CA ALA A 61 5.64 0.95 11.10
C ALA A 61 6.39 2.17 10.55
N THR A 62 6.82 2.09 9.28
CA THR A 62 7.37 3.24 8.55
C THR A 62 6.36 3.68 7.51
N LYS A 63 5.93 4.94 7.61
CA LYS A 63 5.02 5.59 6.67
C LYS A 63 5.80 6.40 5.64
N GLY A 64 5.37 6.34 4.39
CA GLY A 64 5.90 7.22 3.34
C GLY A 64 5.27 7.00 1.96
N SER A 65 5.87 7.59 0.95
CA SER A 65 5.37 7.50 -0.42
C SER A 65 5.67 6.13 -1.05
N THR A 66 4.97 5.81 -2.15
CA THR A 66 5.04 4.49 -2.80
C THR A 66 6.47 4.04 -3.12
N THR A 67 7.24 4.92 -3.76
CA THR A 67 8.59 4.58 -4.24
C THR A 67 9.56 4.17 -3.11
N PRO A 68 9.77 4.97 -2.06
CA PRO A 68 10.70 4.61 -0.99
C PRO A 68 10.24 3.39 -0.17
N ILE A 69 8.95 3.25 0.12
CA ILE A 69 8.43 2.11 0.91
C ILE A 69 8.60 0.79 0.15
N MET A 70 8.30 0.78 -1.15
CA MET A 70 8.47 -0.43 -1.96
C MET A 70 9.96 -0.79 -2.14
N ALA A 71 10.83 0.21 -2.29
CA ALA A 71 12.27 -0.02 -2.31
C ALA A 71 12.76 -0.66 -1.00
N ALA A 72 12.34 -0.12 0.14
CA ALA A 72 12.66 -0.68 1.45
C ALA A 72 12.15 -2.12 1.64
N LEU A 73 10.97 -2.45 1.11
CA LEU A 73 10.48 -3.85 1.08
C LEU A 73 11.42 -4.74 0.27
N PHE A 74 11.78 -4.34 -0.95
CA PHE A 74 12.65 -5.15 -1.82
C PHE A 74 14.07 -5.29 -1.25
N ASP A 75 14.56 -4.27 -0.54
CA ASP A 75 15.83 -4.27 0.18
C ASP A 75 15.76 -5.00 1.54
N GLN A 76 14.63 -5.63 1.86
CA GLN A 76 14.39 -6.40 3.11
C GLN A 76 14.51 -5.57 4.39
N GLN A 77 14.21 -4.28 4.31
CA GLN A 77 14.10 -3.37 5.46
C GLN A 77 12.68 -3.28 6.01
N ILE A 78 11.68 -3.64 5.21
CA ILE A 78 10.28 -3.77 5.60
C ILE A 78 9.87 -5.22 5.40
N ASP A 79 9.21 -5.81 6.39
CA ASP A 79 8.80 -7.20 6.39
C ASP A 79 7.46 -7.41 5.66
N ILE A 80 6.50 -6.52 5.91
CA ILE A 80 5.11 -6.67 5.44
C ILE A 80 4.55 -5.33 5.00
N ILE A 81 3.86 -5.34 3.87
CA ILE A 81 3.00 -4.24 3.43
C ILE A 81 1.57 -4.78 3.32
N THR A 82 0.62 -4.05 3.91
CA THR A 82 -0.77 -4.51 4.04
C THR A 82 -1.68 -4.04 2.92
N GLU A 83 -1.28 -3.03 2.13
CA GLU A 83 -2.03 -2.54 0.97
C GLU A 83 -1.06 -2.12 -0.14
N VAL A 84 -1.16 -2.73 -1.32
CA VAL A 84 -0.32 -2.37 -2.48
C VAL A 84 -1.20 -2.21 -3.72
N TRP A 85 -1.12 -1.06 -4.37
CA TRP A 85 -1.67 -0.83 -5.70
C TRP A 85 -0.76 -1.44 -6.77
N ARG A 86 -0.87 -2.76 -6.94
CA ARG A 86 0.00 -3.59 -7.80
C ARG A 86 0.11 -3.08 -9.23
N ASP A 87 -1.00 -2.60 -9.81
CA ASP A 87 -1.07 -2.11 -11.19
C ASP A 87 -0.10 -0.97 -11.49
N ASN A 88 0.34 -0.25 -10.46
CA ASN A 88 1.31 0.82 -10.62
C ASN A 88 2.76 0.31 -10.73
N LEU A 89 3.04 -0.92 -10.31
CA LEU A 89 4.40 -1.45 -10.07
C LEU A 89 4.60 -2.86 -10.65
N VAL A 90 3.79 -3.27 -11.63
CA VAL A 90 3.73 -4.65 -12.13
C VAL A 90 5.11 -5.25 -12.35
N GLN A 91 5.96 -4.64 -13.19
CA GLN A 91 7.28 -5.20 -13.50
C GLN A 91 8.16 -5.39 -12.26
N LEU A 92 8.19 -4.41 -11.35
CA LEU A 92 9.00 -4.46 -10.12
C LEU A 92 8.54 -5.56 -9.19
N ILE A 93 7.23 -5.76 -9.05
CA ILE A 93 6.65 -6.81 -8.20
C ILE A 93 6.92 -8.18 -8.81
N GLU A 94 6.64 -8.38 -10.10
CA GLU A 94 6.88 -9.65 -10.79
C GLU A 94 8.36 -10.07 -10.72
N ASP A 95 9.29 -9.12 -10.95
CA ASP A 95 10.72 -9.40 -10.88
C ASP A 95 11.17 -9.85 -9.47
N ASN A 96 10.61 -9.25 -8.41
CA ASN A 96 10.95 -9.61 -7.04
C ASN A 96 10.25 -10.90 -6.58
N LEU A 97 9.05 -11.20 -7.08
CA LEU A 97 8.40 -12.50 -6.89
C LEU A 97 9.20 -13.62 -7.55
N ALA A 98 9.64 -13.42 -8.80
CA ALA A 98 10.44 -14.41 -9.52
C ALA A 98 11.79 -14.70 -8.85
N LYS A 99 12.36 -13.71 -8.16
CA LYS A 99 13.59 -13.87 -7.35
C LYS A 99 13.35 -14.52 -5.98
N GLY A 100 12.09 -14.61 -5.54
CA GLY A 100 11.74 -15.04 -4.19
C GLY A 100 12.06 -14.01 -3.11
N ASN A 101 12.29 -12.74 -3.48
CA ASN A 101 12.55 -11.65 -2.54
C ASN A 101 11.29 -11.25 -1.75
N ILE A 102 10.12 -11.46 -2.34
CA ILE A 102 8.83 -11.21 -1.72
C ILE A 102 7.89 -12.39 -1.98
N ILE A 103 6.84 -12.48 -1.19
CA ILE A 103 5.70 -13.38 -1.41
C ILE A 103 4.40 -12.58 -1.34
N GLU A 104 3.38 -13.00 -2.07
CA GLU A 104 2.03 -12.45 -1.96
C GLU A 104 1.23 -13.25 -0.93
N LEU A 105 0.67 -12.56 0.06
CA LEU A 105 -0.10 -13.18 1.14
C LEU A 105 -1.62 -13.25 0.85
N GLY A 106 -2.09 -12.50 -0.15
CA GLY A 106 -3.49 -12.49 -0.57
C GLY A 106 -3.98 -11.12 -0.99
N VAL A 107 -5.26 -11.05 -1.36
CA VAL A 107 -5.95 -9.82 -1.79
C VAL A 107 -6.92 -9.40 -0.69
N ASN A 108 -6.79 -8.17 -0.20
CA ASN A 108 -7.70 -7.60 0.81
C ASN A 108 -8.83 -6.75 0.20
N THR A 109 -8.63 -6.13 -0.97
CA THR A 109 -9.61 -5.24 -1.61
C THR A 109 -9.77 -5.54 -3.12
N PRO A 110 -10.49 -6.61 -3.50
CA PRO A 110 -10.56 -7.07 -4.89
C PRO A 110 -11.32 -6.13 -5.85
N SER A 111 -12.11 -5.20 -5.32
CA SER A 111 -12.96 -4.28 -6.11
C SER A 111 -12.39 -2.86 -6.22
N SER A 112 -11.14 -2.66 -5.82
CA SER A 112 -10.48 -1.36 -5.85
C SER A 112 -10.12 -0.95 -7.28
N THR A 113 -10.42 0.29 -7.67
CA THR A 113 -10.15 0.81 -9.03
C THR A 113 -9.49 2.17 -8.99
N GLN A 114 -8.56 2.41 -9.93
CA GLN A 114 -7.94 3.73 -10.13
C GLN A 114 -8.35 4.31 -11.49
N GLY A 115 -8.59 5.62 -11.53
CA GLY A 115 -9.03 6.29 -12.74
C GLY A 115 -9.15 7.80 -12.57
N PHE A 116 -9.44 8.49 -13.67
CA PHE A 116 -9.91 9.86 -13.62
C PHE A 116 -11.42 9.84 -13.43
N TYR A 117 -11.91 10.58 -12.45
CA TYR A 117 -13.31 10.65 -12.10
C TYR A 117 -13.84 12.07 -12.29
N VAL A 118 -15.10 12.18 -12.70
CA VAL A 118 -15.87 13.43 -12.74
C VAL A 118 -17.12 13.21 -11.91
N ASP A 119 -17.59 14.24 -11.20
CA ASP A 119 -18.81 14.14 -10.41
C ASP A 119 -20.01 13.78 -11.30
N LYS A 120 -20.92 12.96 -10.76
CA LYS A 120 -22.08 12.47 -11.50
C LYS A 120 -22.95 13.58 -12.10
N PRO A 121 -23.29 14.67 -11.39
CA PRO A 121 -24.05 15.77 -11.97
C PRO A 121 -23.41 16.37 -13.23
N THR A 122 -22.11 16.64 -13.21
CA THR A 122 -21.38 17.15 -14.37
C THR A 122 -21.33 16.10 -15.49
N ALA A 123 -21.01 14.85 -15.16
CA ALA A 123 -20.96 13.77 -16.14
C ALA A 123 -22.31 13.57 -16.86
N ASP A 124 -23.42 13.54 -16.12
CA ASP A 124 -24.76 13.37 -16.68
C ASP A 124 -25.17 14.60 -17.54
N LYS A 125 -24.91 15.83 -17.06
CA LYS A 125 -25.28 17.07 -17.76
C LYS A 125 -24.57 17.23 -19.10
N TYR A 126 -23.31 16.84 -19.18
CA TYR A 126 -22.50 16.96 -20.39
C TYR A 126 -22.32 15.62 -21.13
N ASN A 127 -23.00 14.56 -20.69
CA ASN A 127 -22.95 13.22 -21.25
C ASN A 127 -21.51 12.69 -21.40
N LEU A 128 -20.70 12.85 -20.35
CA LEU A 128 -19.30 12.41 -20.29
C LEU A 128 -19.26 10.90 -20.02
N LYS A 129 -18.70 10.12 -20.94
CA LYS A 129 -18.64 8.64 -20.83
C LYS A 129 -17.22 8.09 -20.95
N SER A 130 -16.31 8.87 -21.50
CA SER A 130 -14.92 8.50 -21.73
C SER A 130 -14.01 9.64 -21.33
N VAL A 131 -12.75 9.32 -21.00
CA VAL A 131 -11.68 10.30 -20.86
C VAL A 131 -11.52 11.16 -22.11
N ASP A 132 -11.88 10.63 -23.29
CA ASP A 132 -11.82 11.37 -24.55
C ASP A 132 -12.78 12.55 -24.60
N ASP A 133 -13.90 12.49 -23.88
CA ASP A 133 -14.86 13.60 -23.79
C ASP A 133 -14.27 14.84 -23.12
N MET A 134 -13.18 14.67 -22.36
CA MET A 134 -12.46 15.76 -21.71
C MET A 134 -11.67 16.60 -22.73
N LYS A 135 -11.37 16.11 -23.94
CA LYS A 135 -10.62 16.87 -24.98
C LYS A 135 -11.40 18.03 -25.61
N LYS A 136 -12.52 18.43 -25.01
CA LYS A 136 -13.41 19.49 -25.47
C LYS A 136 -13.10 20.78 -24.70
N PRO A 137 -12.71 21.89 -25.36
CA PRO A 137 -12.41 23.16 -24.68
C PRO A 137 -13.53 23.65 -23.75
N GLU A 138 -14.79 23.43 -24.13
CA GLU A 138 -15.96 23.78 -23.32
C GLU A 138 -16.07 22.95 -22.03
N ILE A 139 -15.60 21.71 -22.04
CA ILE A 139 -15.53 20.85 -20.85
C ILE A 139 -14.35 21.27 -19.98
N ALA A 140 -13.18 21.55 -20.57
CA ALA A 140 -12.01 22.02 -19.83
C ALA A 140 -12.28 23.31 -19.04
N LYS A 141 -13.08 24.23 -19.60
CA LYS A 141 -13.50 25.46 -18.93
C LYS A 141 -14.31 25.24 -17.65
N LEU A 142 -15.00 24.11 -17.51
CA LEU A 142 -15.76 23.79 -16.28
C LEU A 142 -14.83 23.56 -15.09
N PHE A 143 -13.59 23.16 -15.36
CA PHE A 143 -12.58 22.82 -14.37
C PHE A 143 -11.44 23.85 -14.38
N ALA A 144 -11.72 25.13 -14.66
CA ALA A 144 -10.70 26.15 -14.89
C ALA A 144 -9.58 26.13 -13.83
N ASP A 145 -8.34 26.10 -14.29
CA ASP A 145 -7.18 26.18 -13.43
C ASP A 145 -6.86 27.66 -13.10
N PRO A 146 -6.95 28.09 -11.83
CA PRO A 146 -6.61 29.47 -11.46
C PRO A 146 -5.14 29.83 -11.71
N GLU A 147 -4.24 28.84 -11.81
CA GLU A 147 -2.81 29.03 -12.02
C GLU A 147 -2.39 28.89 -13.49
N ALA A 148 -3.29 28.41 -14.35
CA ALA A 148 -3.03 28.23 -15.79
C ALA A 148 -4.21 28.74 -16.64
N PRO A 149 -4.27 30.06 -16.89
CA PRO A 149 -5.35 30.67 -17.67
C PRO A 149 -5.58 29.97 -19.02
N GLY A 150 -6.83 29.62 -19.29
CA GLY A 150 -7.23 28.94 -20.53
C GLY A 150 -7.14 27.42 -20.49
N LYS A 151 -6.64 26.82 -19.39
CA LYS A 151 -6.67 25.37 -19.15
C LYS A 151 -7.62 25.02 -18.01
N GLY A 152 -8.10 23.77 -18.04
CA GLY A 152 -8.70 23.13 -16.88
C GLY A 152 -7.63 22.53 -15.96
N ARG A 153 -8.05 22.10 -14.78
CA ARG A 153 -7.24 21.42 -13.77
C ARG A 153 -7.70 19.97 -13.64
N MET A 154 -6.81 19.02 -13.89
CA MET A 154 -7.01 17.62 -13.51
C MET A 154 -6.18 17.32 -12.27
N THR A 155 -6.85 17.11 -11.14
CA THR A 155 -6.19 16.65 -9.92
C THR A 155 -5.65 15.24 -10.14
N SER A 156 -4.35 15.08 -9.93
CA SER A 156 -3.61 13.83 -10.09
C SER A 156 -3.27 13.22 -8.74
N CYS A 157 -2.40 12.21 -8.74
CA CYS A 157 -1.81 11.71 -7.50
C CYS A 157 -0.80 12.69 -6.92
N ILE A 158 -0.40 12.46 -5.66
CA ILE A 158 0.70 13.18 -5.01
C ILE A 158 2.03 12.80 -5.67
N SER A 159 2.93 13.77 -5.88
CA SER A 159 4.30 13.44 -6.30
C SER A 159 4.97 12.43 -5.36
N GLY A 160 5.68 11.47 -5.92
CA GLY A 160 6.29 10.35 -5.19
C GLY A 160 5.44 9.08 -5.16
N TRP A 161 4.13 9.20 -5.41
CA TRP A 161 3.28 8.04 -5.71
C TRP A 161 3.45 7.64 -7.17
N THR A 162 3.52 6.35 -7.43
CA THR A 162 3.77 5.84 -8.79
C THR A 162 2.65 6.22 -9.77
N CYS A 163 1.41 6.36 -9.28
CA CYS A 163 0.30 6.78 -10.11
C CYS A 163 0.41 8.22 -10.63
N TYR A 164 1.21 9.10 -9.99
CA TYR A 164 1.47 10.45 -10.54
C TYR A 164 2.18 10.36 -11.88
N THR A 165 3.26 9.56 -11.95
CA THR A 165 4.02 9.36 -13.19
C THR A 165 3.17 8.72 -14.28
N ILE A 166 2.34 7.73 -13.91
CA ILE A 166 1.41 7.07 -14.82
C ILE A 166 0.39 8.07 -15.36
N ASN A 167 -0.22 8.88 -14.49
CA ASN A 167 -1.18 9.90 -14.89
C ASN A 167 -0.54 10.97 -15.76
N LEU A 168 0.69 11.40 -15.47
CA LEU A 168 1.43 12.35 -16.31
C LEU A 168 1.66 11.79 -17.72
N VAL A 169 2.01 10.51 -17.85
CA VAL A 169 2.16 9.85 -19.16
C VAL A 169 0.80 9.75 -19.87
N LYS A 170 -0.24 9.26 -19.19
CA LYS A 170 -1.61 9.20 -19.73
C LYS A 170 -2.09 10.57 -20.20
N HIS A 171 -1.86 11.62 -19.42
CA HIS A 171 -2.24 12.98 -19.72
C HIS A 171 -1.61 13.49 -21.03
N LYS A 172 -0.33 13.17 -21.28
CA LYS A 172 0.35 13.47 -22.56
C LYS A 172 -0.13 12.59 -23.70
N VAL A 173 -0.18 11.27 -23.51
CA VAL A 173 -0.52 10.30 -24.56
C VAL A 173 -1.97 10.43 -25.01
N TYR A 174 -2.88 10.74 -24.09
CA TYR A 174 -4.29 11.00 -24.42
C TYR A 174 -4.50 12.39 -25.03
N GLY A 175 -3.47 13.25 -25.04
CA GLY A 175 -3.55 14.62 -25.55
C GLY A 175 -4.33 15.59 -24.65
N LEU A 176 -4.48 15.24 -23.36
CA LEU A 176 -5.18 16.07 -22.37
C LEU A 176 -4.34 17.26 -21.92
N ASP A 177 -3.02 17.19 -22.07
CA ASP A 177 -2.05 18.25 -21.75
C ASP A 177 -2.26 19.56 -22.50
N LYS A 178 -2.95 19.51 -23.63
CA LYS A 178 -3.40 20.70 -24.37
C LYS A 178 -4.54 21.45 -23.67
N TYR A 179 -5.35 20.74 -22.88
CA TYR A 179 -6.59 21.24 -22.29
C TYR A 179 -6.51 21.40 -20.78
N TYR A 180 -5.73 20.55 -20.10
CA TYR A 180 -5.65 20.51 -18.65
C TYR A 180 -4.21 20.62 -18.15
N THR A 181 -4.06 21.00 -16.89
CA THR A 181 -2.87 20.78 -16.08
C THR A 181 -2.99 19.44 -15.35
N ASN A 182 -1.86 18.74 -15.17
CA ASN A 182 -1.77 17.58 -14.28
C ASN A 182 -1.37 18.09 -12.89
N PHE A 183 -2.37 18.49 -12.11
CA PHE A 183 -2.20 19.18 -10.84
C PHE A 183 -1.85 18.19 -9.73
N ASP A 184 -0.76 18.46 -9.03
CA ASP A 184 -0.35 17.75 -7.82
C ASP A 184 -1.06 18.38 -6.62
N PRO A 185 -1.93 17.65 -5.90
CA PRO A 185 -2.64 18.19 -4.74
C PRO A 185 -1.76 18.34 -3.49
N GLY A 186 -0.49 17.90 -3.52
CA GLY A 186 0.40 17.91 -2.38
C GLY A 186 -0.17 17.09 -1.21
N SER A 187 0.00 17.57 0.02
CA SER A 187 -0.52 16.90 1.22
C SER A 187 -2.04 17.02 1.40
N GLY A 188 -2.76 17.63 0.46
CA GLY A 188 -4.22 17.74 0.49
C GLY A 188 -4.96 16.44 0.18
N GLY A 189 -4.23 15.39 -0.22
CA GLY A 189 -4.79 14.13 -0.70
C GLY A 189 -5.27 14.23 -2.16
N ALA A 190 -5.34 13.07 -2.83
CA ALA A 190 -6.00 12.90 -4.12
C ALA A 190 -7.33 12.17 -3.91
#